data_AF-A0A4Q3CN68-F1
#
_entry.id   AF-A0A4Q3CN68-F1
#
_cell.length_a   1.000
_cell.length_b   1.000
_cell.length_c   1.000
_cell.angle_alpha   90.00
_cell.angle_beta   90.00
_cell.angle_gamma   90.00
#
_symmetry.space_group_name_H-M   'P 1'
#
loop_
_entity.id
_entity.type
_entity.pdbx_description
1 polymer ?
#
loop_
_entity_poly.entity_id
_entity_poly.type
_entity_poly.pdbx_seq_one_letter_code
_entity_poly.pdbx_strand_id
1 'polypeptide(L)'
;MAAYQKMQADQREKDWAALCYFRADNAALAAQPIPADRVVFMGDSITQLWGLAEPQDFGPARVNRGISGQTTPQMLLRFKQDVLALKPKAVHILAGVNDIAGNTGPTTLEDLENNIASMVELAKAHG
;
A
#
# COMPACT_ATOMS: atom_id res chain seq x y z
N MET A 1 -15.44 5.16 17.61
CA MET A 1 -13.96 5.20 17.73
C MET A 1 -13.38 3.95 18.39
N ALA A 2 -13.78 3.58 19.63
CA ALA A 2 -13.19 2.44 20.34
C ALA A 2 -13.32 1.08 19.60
N ALA A 3 -14.49 0.76 19.04
CA ALA A 3 -14.68 -0.48 18.27
C ALA A 3 -13.79 -0.54 17.01
N TYR A 4 -13.62 0.59 16.32
CA TYR A 4 -12.75 0.70 15.14
C TYR A 4 -11.26 0.52 15.51
N GLN A 5 -10.83 1.14 16.61
CA GLN A 5 -9.46 0.96 17.11
C GLN A 5 -9.19 -0.48 17.54
N LYS A 6 -10.15 -1.14 18.19
CA LYS A 6 -10.06 -2.57 18.53
C LYS A 6 -9.96 -3.43 17.29
N MET A 7 -10.83 -3.23 16.30
CA MET A 7 -10.79 -3.97 15.04
C MET A 7 -9.44 -3.82 14.34
N GLN A 8 -8.89 -2.60 14.29
CA GLN A 8 -7.56 -2.37 13.74
C GLN A 8 -6.44 -3.05 14.54
N ALA A 9 -6.52 -3.04 15.87
CA ALA A 9 -5.54 -3.69 16.72
C ALA A 9 -5.56 -5.22 16.52
N ASP A 10 -6.75 -5.82 16.54
CA ASP A 10 -6.94 -7.26 16.31
C ASP A 10 -6.46 -7.66 14.91
N GLN A 11 -6.68 -6.80 13.90
CA GLN A 11 -6.15 -7.01 12.55
C GLN A 11 -4.63 -6.96 12.53
N ARG A 12 -4.00 -5.95 13.16
CA ARG A 12 -2.53 -5.83 13.21
C ARG A 12 -1.88 -6.98 13.96
N GLU A 13 -2.53 -7.55 14.96
CA GLU A 13 -2.03 -8.71 15.70
C GLU A 13 -1.99 -9.97 14.81
N LYS A 14 -3.00 -10.17 13.96
CA LYS A 14 -3.15 -11.38 13.14
C LYS A 14 -2.54 -11.27 11.74
N ASP A 15 -2.52 -10.06 11.19
CA ASP A 15 -2.05 -9.74 9.84
C ASP A 15 -1.44 -8.34 9.83
N TRP A 16 -0.26 -8.23 10.44
CA TRP A 16 0.40 -6.95 10.72
C TRP A 16 0.55 -6.04 9.49
N ALA A 17 0.94 -6.59 8.34
CA ALA A 17 1.07 -5.84 7.09
C ALA A 17 -0.23 -5.77 6.26
N ALA A 18 -1.33 -6.33 6.78
CA ALA A 18 -2.62 -6.43 6.11
C ALA A 18 -2.54 -7.13 4.74
N LEU A 19 -1.76 -8.22 4.64
CA LEU A 19 -1.58 -8.98 3.40
C LEU A 19 -2.89 -9.56 2.84
N CYS A 20 -3.89 -9.77 3.68
CA CYS A 20 -5.20 -10.27 3.27
C CYS A 20 -6.11 -9.18 2.70
N TYR A 21 -5.85 -7.90 2.99
CA TYR A 21 -6.78 -6.79 2.73
C TYR A 21 -7.14 -6.66 1.24
N PHE A 22 -6.14 -6.65 0.36
CA PHE A 22 -6.35 -6.56 -1.10
C PHE A 22 -6.28 -7.90 -1.82
N ARG A 23 -6.23 -9.04 -1.13
CA ARG A 23 -5.98 -10.34 -1.78
C ARG A 23 -7.05 -10.69 -2.83
N ALA A 24 -8.33 -10.49 -2.47
CA ALA A 24 -9.44 -10.71 -3.40
C ALA A 24 -9.41 -9.71 -4.56
N ASP A 25 -9.16 -8.43 -4.28
CA ASP A 25 -9.10 -7.37 -5.29
C ASP A 25 -7.94 -7.58 -6.27
N ASN A 26 -6.78 -8.02 -5.78
CA ASN A 26 -5.62 -8.39 -6.59
C ASN A 26 -5.96 -9.57 -7.51
N ALA A 27 -6.64 -10.60 -7.00
CA ALA A 27 -7.07 -11.74 -7.81
C ALA A 27 -8.09 -11.34 -8.89
N ALA A 28 -9.07 -10.50 -8.54
CA ALA A 28 -10.07 -9.99 -9.48
C ALA A 28 -9.44 -9.10 -10.57
N LEU A 29 -8.44 -8.30 -10.22
CA LEU A 29 -7.69 -7.47 -11.17
C LEU A 29 -6.77 -8.31 -12.07
N ALA A 30 -6.16 -9.38 -11.54
CA ALA A 30 -5.30 -10.29 -12.29
C ALA A 30 -6.08 -11.11 -13.33
N ALA A 31 -7.39 -11.31 -13.13
CA ALA A 31 -8.27 -11.94 -14.10
C ALA A 31 -8.64 -11.04 -15.30
N GLN A 32 -8.25 -9.75 -15.27
CA GLN A 32 -8.54 -8.78 -16.32
C GLN A 32 -7.30 -8.52 -17.19
N PRO A 33 -7.47 -8.07 -18.45
CA PRO A 33 -6.36 -7.58 -19.26
C PRO A 33 -5.57 -6.48 -18.53
N ILE A 34 -4.25 -6.48 -18.68
CA ILE A 34 -3.37 -5.49 -18.06
C ILE A 34 -3.29 -4.24 -18.95
N PRO A 35 -3.75 -3.06 -18.50
CA PRO A 35 -3.56 -1.83 -19.25
C PRO A 35 -2.06 -1.50 -19.38
N ALA A 36 -1.65 -1.05 -20.58
CA ALA A 36 -0.25 -0.74 -20.88
C ALA A 36 0.32 0.41 -20.04
N ASP A 37 -0.55 1.28 -19.54
CA ASP A 37 -0.27 2.48 -18.75
C ASP A 37 -0.66 2.32 -17.27
N ARG A 38 -0.86 1.08 -16.78
CA ARG A 38 -1.27 0.83 -15.40
C ARG A 38 -0.35 1.50 -14.39
N VAL A 39 -0.90 2.32 -13.51
CA VAL A 39 -0.21 2.92 -12.36
C VAL A 39 -0.79 2.35 -11.07
N VAL A 40 0.07 1.93 -10.14
CA VAL A 40 -0.35 1.53 -8.79
C VAL A 40 -0.01 2.66 -7.81
N PHE A 41 -0.98 3.04 -6.99
CA PHE A 41 -0.83 4.04 -5.94
C PHE A 41 -0.67 3.32 -4.60
N MET A 42 0.57 3.21 -4.14
CA MET A 42 0.94 2.68 -2.83
C MET A 42 0.92 3.79 -1.79
N GLY A 43 0.26 3.57 -0.66
CA GLY A 43 0.29 4.53 0.43
C GLY A 43 -0.57 4.17 1.63
N ASP A 44 -0.88 5.19 2.42
CA ASP A 44 -1.63 5.09 3.67
C ASP A 44 -3.08 5.58 3.56
N SER A 45 -3.61 6.16 4.63
CA SER A 45 -4.93 6.79 4.70
C SER A 45 -5.15 7.85 3.64
N ILE A 46 -4.14 8.64 3.27
CA ILE A 46 -4.33 9.71 2.27
C ILE A 46 -4.67 9.09 0.92
N THR A 47 -3.90 8.08 0.51
CA THR A 47 -4.17 7.32 -0.72
C THR A 47 -5.50 6.57 -0.63
N GLN A 48 -5.78 5.90 0.49
CA GLN A 48 -7.02 5.15 0.66
C GLN A 48 -8.25 6.05 0.54
N LEU A 49 -8.24 7.20 1.24
CA LEU A 49 -9.35 8.13 1.29
C LEU A 49 -9.56 8.85 -0.04
N TRP A 50 -8.52 9.06 -0.85
CA TRP A 50 -8.70 9.54 -2.23
C TRP A 50 -9.59 8.58 -3.04
N GLY A 51 -9.34 7.28 -2.96
CA GLY A 51 -10.16 6.29 -3.68
C GLY A 51 -11.62 6.22 -3.21
N LEU A 52 -11.89 6.63 -1.97
CA LEU A 52 -13.24 6.73 -1.44
C LEU A 52 -13.92 8.06 -1.81
N ALA A 53 -13.16 9.15 -1.83
CA ALA A 53 -13.67 10.48 -2.17
C ALA A 53 -13.95 10.65 -3.66
N GLU A 54 -13.05 10.12 -4.51
CA GLU A 54 -13.13 10.22 -5.97
C GLU A 54 -12.98 8.82 -6.62
N PRO A 55 -13.98 7.92 -6.50
CA PRO A 55 -13.87 6.55 -7.01
C PRO A 55 -13.57 6.46 -8.50
N GLN A 56 -14.02 7.44 -9.30
CA GLN A 56 -13.80 7.53 -10.74
C GLN A 56 -12.32 7.74 -11.11
N ASP A 57 -11.48 8.15 -10.16
CA ASP A 57 -10.04 8.24 -10.39
C ASP A 57 -9.34 6.89 -10.42
N PHE A 58 -10.00 5.82 -9.96
CA PHE A 58 -9.40 4.51 -9.83
C PHE A 58 -10.14 3.43 -10.63
N GLY A 59 -9.38 2.42 -11.04
CA GLY A 59 -9.82 1.34 -11.89
C GLY A 59 -8.64 0.48 -12.36
N PRO A 60 -8.80 -0.34 -13.43
CA PRO A 60 -7.75 -1.24 -13.87
C PRO A 60 -6.43 -0.57 -14.31
N ALA A 61 -6.50 0.69 -14.73
CA ALA A 61 -5.34 1.50 -15.15
C ALA A 61 -4.76 2.39 -14.03
N ARG A 62 -5.55 2.74 -13.01
CA ARG A 62 -5.11 3.51 -11.84
C ARG A 62 -5.54 2.76 -10.58
N VAL A 63 -4.65 2.00 -9.98
CA VAL A 63 -5.00 1.02 -8.94
C VAL A 63 -4.67 1.58 -7.56
N ASN A 64 -5.68 1.75 -6.71
CA ASN A 64 -5.49 2.20 -5.33
C ASN A 64 -5.04 1.05 -4.42
N ARG A 65 -3.91 1.21 -3.74
CA ARG A 65 -3.41 0.28 -2.72
C ARG A 65 -3.05 1.01 -1.42
N GLY A 66 -3.85 2.02 -1.06
CA GLY A 66 -3.77 2.72 0.21
C GLY A 66 -4.42 1.93 1.35
N ILE A 67 -3.77 1.87 2.52
CA ILE A 67 -4.35 1.28 3.74
C ILE A 67 -4.15 2.25 4.91
N SER A 68 -5.25 2.72 5.51
CA SER A 68 -5.21 3.66 6.63
C SER A 68 -4.29 3.23 7.77
N GLY A 69 -3.48 4.18 8.24
CA GLY A 69 -2.60 4.02 9.40
C GLY A 69 -1.32 3.23 9.15
N GLN A 70 -1.09 2.72 7.93
CA GLN A 70 0.13 1.96 7.63
C GLN A 70 1.39 2.81 7.55
N THR A 71 2.50 2.22 7.98
CA THR A 71 3.86 2.77 7.92
C THR A 71 4.67 2.12 6.78
N THR A 72 5.83 2.70 6.46
CA THR A 72 6.72 2.20 5.40
C THR A 72 7.14 0.72 5.53
N PRO A 73 7.43 0.13 6.71
CA PRO A 73 7.78 -1.30 6.78
C PRO A 73 6.59 -2.21 6.42
N GLN A 74 5.35 -1.83 6.76
CA GLN A 74 4.16 -2.59 6.34
C GLN A 74 3.95 -2.49 4.83
N MET A 75 4.14 -1.31 4.25
CA MET A 75 4.07 -1.10 2.80
C MET A 75 5.14 -1.92 2.06
N LEU A 76 6.38 -1.93 2.55
CA LEU A 76 7.47 -2.74 1.99
C LEU A 76 7.12 -4.24 1.98
N LEU A 77 6.61 -4.76 3.09
CA LEU A 77 6.22 -6.18 3.19
C LEU A 77 5.16 -6.59 2.15
N ARG A 78 4.18 -5.73 1.89
CA ARG A 78 3.11 -6.02 0.92
C ARG A 78 3.43 -5.55 -0.50
N PHE A 79 4.55 -4.87 -0.72
CA PHE A 79 4.91 -4.26 -2.01
C PHE A 79 4.91 -5.26 -3.15
N LYS A 80 5.41 -6.48 -2.90
CA LYS A 80 5.44 -7.53 -3.94
C LYS A 80 4.03 -7.94 -4.39
N GLN A 81 3.09 -8.14 -3.46
CA GLN A 81 1.73 -8.59 -3.81
C GLN A 81 0.84 -7.46 -4.33
N ASP A 82 1.00 -6.25 -3.77
CA ASP A 82 0.10 -5.13 -4.04
C ASP A 82 0.62 -4.20 -5.12
N VAL A 83 1.89 -4.32 -5.51
CA VAL A 83 2.48 -3.52 -6.61
C VAL A 83 3.04 -4.44 -7.67
N LEU A 84 4.10 -5.19 -7.36
CA LEU A 84 4.87 -5.91 -8.39
C LEU A 84 4.05 -6.97 -9.12
N ALA A 85 3.26 -7.76 -8.39
CA ALA A 85 2.40 -8.79 -8.97
C ALA A 85 1.32 -8.21 -9.90
N LEU A 86 0.99 -6.93 -9.76
CA LEU A 86 0.03 -6.22 -10.61
C LEU A 86 0.64 -5.69 -11.90
N LYS A 87 1.96 -5.87 -12.10
CA LYS A 87 2.71 -5.49 -13.30
C LYS A 87 2.41 -4.06 -13.80
N PRO A 88 2.52 -3.03 -12.94
CA PRO A 88 2.27 -1.67 -13.36
C PRO A 88 3.40 -1.16 -14.27
N LYS A 89 3.09 -0.14 -15.06
CA LYS A 89 4.07 0.69 -15.77
C LYS A 89 4.77 1.70 -14.85
N ALA A 90 4.10 2.12 -13.78
CA ALA A 90 4.66 3.00 -12.75
C ALA A 90 4.02 2.76 -11.39
N VAL A 91 4.75 3.09 -10.32
CA VAL A 91 4.22 3.13 -8.96
C VAL A 91 4.33 4.56 -8.41
N HIS A 92 3.23 5.06 -7.87
CA HIS A 92 3.20 6.27 -7.06
C HIS A 92 3.27 5.85 -5.58
N ILE A 93 4.26 6.35 -4.84
CA ILE A 93 4.45 6.03 -3.41
C ILE A 93 4.24 7.32 -2.61
N LEU A 94 3.22 7.33 -1.75
CA LEU A 94 2.98 8.38 -0.75
C LEU A 94 2.98 7.72 0.64
N ALA A 95 4.05 7.91 1.40
CA ALA A 95 4.28 7.21 2.67
C ALA A 95 5.09 8.08 3.65
N GLY A 96 5.08 7.70 4.94
CA GLY A 96 5.95 8.26 5.98
C GLY A 96 5.24 9.03 7.08
N VAL A 97 4.02 9.56 6.86
CA VAL A 97 3.33 10.34 7.91
C VAL A 97 3.03 9.50 9.16
N ASN A 98 2.71 8.22 8.99
CA ASN A 98 2.43 7.30 10.09
C ASN A 98 3.69 6.77 10.78
N ASP A 99 4.82 6.73 10.05
CA ASP A 99 6.14 6.42 10.61
C ASP A 99 6.53 7.53 11.59
N ILE A 100 6.38 8.80 11.18
CA ILE A 100 6.61 9.98 12.02
C ILE A 100 5.66 10.00 13.23
N ALA A 101 4.41 9.55 13.05
CA ALA A 101 3.44 9.41 14.13
C ALA A 101 3.72 8.23 15.08
N GLY A 102 4.66 7.33 14.74
CA GLY A 102 5.03 6.19 15.57
C GLY A 102 4.00 5.05 15.58
N ASN A 103 3.19 4.91 14.52
CA ASN A 103 2.09 3.91 14.48
C ASN A 103 2.57 2.45 14.60
N THR A 104 3.82 2.17 14.23
CA THR A 104 4.46 0.85 14.40
C THR A 104 5.59 0.85 15.43
N GLY A 105 5.61 1.85 16.32
CA GLY A 105 6.64 2.00 17.35
C GLY A 105 7.79 2.91 16.93
N PRO A 106 8.89 2.92 17.70
CA PRO A 106 10.07 3.76 17.43
C PRO A 106 10.65 3.51 16.04
N THR A 107 10.99 4.59 15.35
CA THR A 107 11.64 4.57 14.03
C THR A 107 12.56 5.77 13.90
N THR A 108 13.57 5.67 13.03
CA THR A 108 14.37 6.83 12.59
C THR A 108 13.91 7.31 11.21
N LEU A 109 14.37 8.50 10.81
CA LEU A 109 14.21 8.96 9.42
C LEU A 109 14.97 8.06 8.44
N GLU A 110 16.14 7.56 8.85
CA GLU A 110 16.93 6.63 8.05
C GLU A 110 16.20 5.30 7.81
N ASP A 111 15.53 4.74 8.83
CA ASP A 111 14.72 3.52 8.66
C ASP A 111 13.58 3.72 7.65
N LEU A 112 12.90 4.87 7.74
CA LEU A 112 11.84 5.27 6.81
C LEU A 112 12.40 5.40 5.39
N GLU A 113 13.49 6.13 5.22
CA GLU A 113 14.16 6.34 3.93
C GLU A 113 14.62 5.01 3.32
N ASN A 114 15.17 4.11 4.12
CA ASN A 114 15.61 2.78 3.70
C ASN A 114 14.44 1.92 3.22
N ASN A 115 13.27 1.98 3.88
CA ASN A 115 12.09 1.26 3.41
C ASN A 115 11.59 1.79 2.06
N ILE A 116 11.58 3.11 1.87
CA ILE A 116 11.21 3.73 0.58
C ILE A 116 12.23 3.37 -0.49
N ALA A 117 13.53 3.48 -0.20
CA ALA A 117 14.61 3.11 -1.11
C ALA A 117 14.48 1.63 -1.53
N SER A 118 14.21 0.74 -0.58
CA SER A 118 13.98 -0.70 -0.86
C SER A 118 12.79 -0.93 -1.80
N MET A 119 11.67 -0.23 -1.61
CA MET A 119 10.53 -0.32 -2.54
C MET A 119 10.90 0.20 -3.94
N VAL A 120 11.69 1.27 -4.03
CA VAL A 120 12.17 1.81 -5.31
C VAL A 120 13.13 0.84 -6.01
N GLU A 121 14.06 0.23 -5.27
CA GLU A 121 14.97 -0.80 -5.78
C GLU A 121 14.20 -2.02 -6.29
N LEU A 122 13.24 -2.50 -5.51
CA LEU A 122 12.35 -3.60 -5.91
C LEU A 122 11.56 -3.27 -7.18
N ALA A 123 11.03 -2.05 -7.29
CA ALA A 123 10.33 -1.59 -8.49
C ALA A 123 11.25 -1.60 -9.71
N LYS A 124 12.42 -0.94 -9.61
CA LYS A 124 13.42 -0.88 -10.69
C LYS A 124 13.88 -2.27 -11.15
N ALA A 125 14.02 -3.22 -10.22
CA ALA A 125 14.41 -4.58 -10.55
C ALA A 125 13.34 -5.38 -11.31
N HIS A 126 12.07 -4.93 -11.32
CA HIS A 126 10.94 -5.64 -11.92
C HIS A 126 10.31 -4.93 -13.14
N GLY A 127 10.89 -3.82 -13.60
CA GLY A 127 10.49 -3.10 -14.83
C GLY A 127 9.59 -1.90 -14.60
#